data_AF-A0A1G2W4J5-F1
#
_entry.id   AF-A0A1G2W4J5-F1
#
_cell.length_a   1.000
_cell.length_b   1.000
_cell.length_c   1.000
_cell.angle_alpha   90.00
_cell.angle_beta   90.00
_cell.angle_gamma   90.00
#
_symmetry.space_group_name_H-M   'P 1'
#
loop_
_entity.id
_entity.type
_entity.pdbx_description
1 polymer ?
#
loop_
_entity_poly.entity_id
_entity_poly.type
_entity_poly.pdbx_seq_one_letter_code
_entity_poly.pdbx_strand_id
1 'polypeptide(L)'
;MGHWKTPLLFLFIFGAGLLLSAARVDIAAASNDAMFTRYNIHVETQERVNGVPVYVTSYANYIYPPSGLLLLPPNSRVLLLNKSKPYMIEVLDKNIRVNFEFNANRMGMDFEHYMKKITSPTPVDLKGLTGLDRKGIEEGRALKGMSKRGVMMALGYPAVHRTPSLDSNSWTYWKDRYRTFRVQFDSSELVSGIID
;
A
#
# COMPACT_ATOMS: atom_id res chain seq x y z
N MET A 1 -63.73 -27.65 -53.03
CA MET A 1 -63.65 -27.65 -54.51
C MET A 1 -63.30 -26.25 -54.96
N GLY A 2 -62.22 -26.08 -55.72
CA GLY A 2 -61.82 -24.79 -56.30
C GLY A 2 -60.34 -24.47 -56.06
N HIS A 3 -59.48 -25.01 -56.92
CA HIS A 3 -58.07 -24.66 -57.05
C HIS A 3 -57.90 -23.32 -57.80
N TRP A 4 -56.89 -22.51 -57.45
CA TRP A 4 -55.98 -21.95 -58.45
C TRP A 4 -54.61 -21.61 -57.85
N LYS A 5 -53.56 -21.97 -58.59
CA LYS A 5 -52.13 -21.73 -58.32
C LYS A 5 -51.67 -20.50 -59.08
N THR A 6 -50.84 -19.63 -58.51
CA THR A 6 -49.64 -19.12 -59.21
C THR A 6 -48.64 -18.47 -58.25
N PRO A 7 -47.32 -18.59 -58.53
CA PRO A 7 -46.21 -18.15 -57.68
C PRO A 7 -45.57 -16.84 -58.21
N LEU A 8 -44.36 -16.52 -57.73
CA LEU A 8 -43.49 -15.35 -57.93
C LEU A 8 -43.60 -14.36 -56.75
N LEU A 9 -42.52 -13.85 -56.15
CA LEU A 9 -41.20 -13.54 -56.70
C LEU A 9 -40.16 -13.57 -55.57
N PHE A 10 -38.96 -14.08 -55.86
CA PHE A 10 -37.77 -13.86 -55.03
C PHE A 10 -37.46 -12.37 -54.99
N LEU A 11 -37.36 -11.79 -53.79
CA LEU A 11 -36.65 -10.54 -53.58
C LEU A 11 -35.45 -10.82 -52.66
N PHE A 12 -34.28 -10.90 -53.27
CA PHE A 12 -33.01 -10.77 -52.57
C PHE A 12 -32.90 -9.34 -52.03
N ILE A 13 -33.12 -9.15 -50.72
CA ILE A 13 -32.68 -7.92 -50.06
C ILE A 13 -31.24 -8.15 -49.61
N PHE A 14 -30.32 -7.50 -50.31
CA PHE A 14 -28.96 -7.24 -49.84
C PHE A 14 -29.06 -6.43 -48.54
N GLY A 15 -28.99 -7.09 -47.40
CA GLY A 15 -28.81 -6.44 -46.11
C GLY A 15 -27.39 -5.90 -46.03
N ALA A 16 -27.21 -4.64 -46.41
CA ALA A 16 -25.99 -3.89 -46.20
C ALA A 16 -25.61 -3.93 -44.71
N GLY A 17 -24.35 -4.27 -44.46
CA GLY A 17 -23.80 -4.39 -43.13
C GLY A 17 -23.95 -3.10 -42.33
N LEU A 18 -24.48 -3.24 -41.12
CA LEU A 18 -24.08 -2.41 -39.99
C LEU A 18 -23.46 -3.36 -38.97
N LEU A 19 -22.17 -3.64 -39.13
CA LEU A 19 -21.35 -4.06 -38.00
C LEU A 19 -21.35 -2.87 -37.04
N LEU A 20 -22.26 -2.87 -36.06
CA LEU A 20 -22.06 -2.12 -34.84
C LEU A 20 -20.82 -2.73 -34.18
N SER A 21 -19.65 -2.24 -34.57
CA SER A 21 -18.50 -2.24 -33.69
C SER A 21 -18.98 -1.51 -32.44
N ALA A 22 -19.22 -2.25 -31.36
CA ALA A 22 -19.30 -1.68 -30.04
C ALA A 22 -17.95 -0.99 -29.82
N ALA A 23 -17.88 0.30 -30.16
CA ALA A 23 -16.81 1.15 -29.71
C ALA A 23 -16.83 1.00 -28.20
N ARG A 24 -15.82 0.31 -27.67
CA ARG A 24 -15.56 0.36 -26.24
C ARG A 24 -15.33 1.83 -25.98
N VAL A 25 -16.30 2.45 -25.33
CA VAL A 25 -16.05 3.68 -24.61
C VAL A 25 -15.08 3.24 -23.54
N ASP A 26 -13.79 3.37 -23.81
CA ASP A 26 -12.76 3.36 -22.78
C ASP A 26 -13.02 4.60 -21.94
N ILE A 27 -14.01 4.49 -21.05
CA ILE A 27 -14.03 5.30 -19.85
C ILE A 27 -12.70 4.96 -19.22
N ALA A 28 -11.77 5.91 -19.19
CA ALA A 28 -10.57 5.82 -18.39
C ALA A 28 -11.01 5.68 -16.93
N ALA A 29 -11.37 4.47 -16.52
CA ALA A 29 -11.33 4.06 -15.15
C ALA A 29 -9.87 4.26 -14.76
N ALA A 30 -9.60 5.24 -13.90
CA ALA A 30 -8.33 5.32 -13.23
C ALA A 30 -8.04 3.90 -12.71
N SER A 31 -7.03 3.23 -13.28
CA SER A 31 -6.70 1.86 -12.94
C SER A 31 -6.42 1.82 -11.44
N ASN A 32 -7.41 1.39 -10.66
CA ASN A 32 -7.23 1.09 -9.24
C ASN A 32 -6.61 -0.31 -9.18
N ASP A 33 -5.45 -0.48 -9.79
CA ASP A 33 -4.75 -1.74 -9.74
C ASP A 33 -4.22 -1.93 -8.31
N ALA A 34 -4.35 -3.17 -7.82
CA ALA A 34 -3.82 -3.53 -6.52
C ALA A 34 -2.30 -3.29 -6.51
N MET A 35 -1.86 -2.53 -5.52
CA MET A 35 -0.45 -2.31 -5.25
C MET A 35 0.01 -3.25 -4.14
N PHE A 36 1.31 -3.47 -4.05
CA PHE A 36 1.97 -4.27 -3.02
C PHE A 36 2.74 -3.36 -2.09
N THR A 37 2.61 -3.54 -0.77
CA THR A 37 3.41 -2.80 0.20
C THR A 37 4.90 -3.14 0.04
N ARG A 38 5.78 -2.13 0.05
CA ARG A 38 7.24 -2.33 0.01
C ARG A 38 7.80 -2.74 1.37
N TYR A 39 7.14 -2.29 2.43
CA TYR A 39 7.57 -2.40 3.81
C TYR A 39 6.39 -2.82 4.69
N ASN A 40 6.69 -3.16 5.93
CA ASN A 40 5.68 -3.28 6.97
C ASN A 40 4.87 -1.99 7.12
N ILE A 41 3.55 -2.13 7.18
CA ILE A 41 2.64 -1.08 7.66
C ILE A 41 2.11 -1.51 9.01
N HIS A 42 2.36 -0.70 10.03
CA HIS A 42 1.85 -0.86 11.37
C HIS A 42 0.49 -0.19 11.45
N VAL A 43 -0.55 -1.01 11.58
CA VAL A 43 -1.95 -0.55 11.65
C VAL A 43 -2.41 -0.64 13.09
N GLU A 44 -2.73 0.50 13.68
CA GLU A 44 -3.43 0.54 14.95
C GLU A 44 -4.87 0.04 14.77
N THR A 45 -5.26 -0.91 15.61
CA THR A 45 -6.66 -1.34 15.71
C THR A 45 -7.30 -0.58 16.85
N GLN A 46 -8.08 0.46 16.54
CA GLN A 46 -8.79 1.26 17.53
C GLN A 46 -10.19 0.69 17.75
N GLU A 47 -10.58 0.46 18.99
CA GLU A 47 -11.96 0.05 19.30
C GLU A 47 -12.87 1.28 19.34
N ARG A 48 -13.71 1.54 18.31
CA ARG A 48 -14.80 2.54 18.41
C ARG A 48 -16.02 2.33 17.49
N VAL A 49 -17.19 2.61 18.11
CA VAL A 49 -18.60 2.62 17.63
C VAL A 49 -19.17 1.23 17.32
N ASN A 50 -20.15 0.80 18.11
CA ASN A 50 -20.94 -0.42 17.94
C ASN A 50 -20.15 -1.74 17.89
N GLY A 51 -18.94 -1.79 18.47
CA GLY A 51 -18.11 -3.00 18.52
C GLY A 51 -17.35 -3.32 17.24
N VAL A 52 -17.37 -2.43 16.23
CA VAL A 52 -16.60 -2.61 14.99
C VAL A 52 -15.22 -1.95 15.15
N PRO A 53 -14.12 -2.65 14.85
CA PRO A 53 -12.79 -2.06 14.92
C PRO A 53 -12.59 -1.01 13.82
N VAL A 54 -11.90 0.08 14.16
CA VAL A 54 -11.41 1.09 13.22
C VAL A 54 -9.92 0.89 13.04
N TYR A 55 -9.48 0.75 11.78
CA TYR A 55 -8.08 0.57 11.45
C TYR A 55 -7.46 1.91 11.04
N VAL A 56 -6.37 2.28 11.70
CA VAL A 56 -5.66 3.54 11.44
C VAL A 56 -4.17 3.27 11.25
N THR A 57 -3.58 3.88 10.24
CA THR A 57 -2.13 3.97 10.12
C THR A 57 -1.73 5.40 9.79
N SER A 58 -0.45 5.71 9.85
CA SER A 58 0.05 7.05 9.54
C SER A 58 1.38 7.01 8.83
N TYR A 59 1.76 8.11 8.20
CA TYR A 59 3.10 8.33 7.65
C TYR A 59 4.23 8.13 8.69
N ALA A 60 3.91 8.19 9.99
CA ALA A 60 4.85 7.98 11.08
C ALA A 60 5.02 6.49 11.45
N ASN A 61 4.11 5.63 11.00
CA ASN A 61 4.15 4.16 11.11
C ASN A 61 4.50 3.65 12.53
N TYR A 62 3.69 4.03 13.53
CA TYR A 62 3.94 3.71 14.94
C TYR A 62 4.08 2.21 15.18
N ILE A 63 5.22 1.79 15.74
CA ILE A 63 5.51 0.36 15.96
C ILE A 63 4.89 -0.21 17.24
N TYR A 64 4.51 0.65 18.20
CA TYR A 64 3.79 0.25 19.42
C TYR A 64 2.60 1.19 19.68
N PRO A 65 1.55 1.13 18.83
CA PRO A 65 0.37 1.95 19.02
C PRO A 65 -0.41 1.53 20.29
N PRO A 66 -1.13 2.45 20.95
CA PRO A 66 -1.73 2.21 22.26
C PRO A 66 -2.91 1.23 22.26
N SER A 67 -3.62 1.07 21.13
CA SER A 67 -4.92 0.38 21.10
C SER A 67 -4.89 -1.04 20.51
N GLY A 68 -3.72 -1.54 20.10
CA GLY A 68 -3.55 -2.83 19.44
C GLY A 68 -2.91 -2.69 18.06
N LEU A 69 -2.21 -3.73 17.61
CA LEU A 69 -1.40 -3.69 16.39
C LEU A 69 -1.76 -4.83 15.43
N LEU A 70 -2.11 -4.45 14.21
CA LEU A 70 -2.15 -5.32 13.04
C LEU A 70 -0.94 -5.00 12.16
N LEU A 71 -0.05 -5.97 11.97
CA LEU A 71 1.09 -5.82 11.08
C LEU A 71 0.72 -6.28 9.67
N LEU A 72 0.89 -5.40 8.68
CA LEU A 72 0.79 -5.75 7.27
C LEU A 72 2.21 -5.97 6.73
N PRO A 73 2.62 -7.21 6.41
CA PRO A 73 3.97 -7.48 5.90
C PRO A 73 4.23 -6.85 4.53
N PRO A 74 5.50 -6.74 4.06
CA PRO A 74 5.79 -6.48 2.66
C PRO A 74 5.02 -7.43 1.76
N ASN A 75 4.63 -6.96 0.57
CA ASN A 75 3.77 -7.65 -0.38
C ASN A 75 2.31 -7.85 0.05
N SER A 76 1.84 -7.16 1.10
CA SER A 76 0.41 -7.04 1.35
C SER A 76 -0.27 -6.30 0.19
N ARG A 77 -1.38 -6.83 -0.32
CA ARG A 77 -2.12 -6.24 -1.44
C ARG A 77 -3.04 -5.14 -0.95
N VAL A 78 -2.90 -3.94 -1.53
CA VAL A 78 -3.67 -2.75 -1.13
C VAL A 78 -4.23 -1.99 -2.34
N LEU A 79 -5.41 -1.41 -2.17
CA LEU A 79 -5.97 -0.42 -3.08
C LEU A 79 -5.93 0.97 -2.45
N LEU A 80 -5.57 1.97 -3.25
CA LEU A 80 -5.69 3.37 -2.86
C LEU A 80 -7.12 3.84 -3.16
N LEU A 81 -7.94 3.98 -2.12
CA LEU A 81 -9.34 4.37 -2.30
C LEU A 81 -9.47 5.87 -2.60
N ASN A 82 -8.73 6.70 -1.85
CA ASN A 82 -8.80 8.14 -1.95
C ASN A 82 -7.40 8.74 -2.14
N LYS A 83 -7.25 9.60 -3.15
CA LYS A 83 -6.04 10.42 -3.37
C LYS A 83 -6.11 11.79 -2.69
N SER A 84 -7.24 12.10 -2.06
CA SER A 84 -7.49 13.31 -1.27
C SER A 84 -8.02 12.94 0.12
N LYS A 85 -8.07 13.91 1.04
CA LYS A 85 -8.55 13.67 2.41
C LYS A 85 -10.05 13.34 2.43
N PRO A 86 -10.51 12.39 3.28
CA PRO A 86 -9.69 11.51 4.11
C PRO A 86 -8.97 10.45 3.26
N TYR A 87 -7.67 10.28 3.49
CA TYR A 87 -6.90 9.25 2.77
C TYR A 87 -7.23 7.88 3.33
N MET A 88 -7.46 6.91 2.43
CA MET A 88 -7.82 5.56 2.80
C MET A 88 -7.18 4.55 1.86
N ILE A 89 -6.82 3.41 2.43
CA ILE A 89 -6.45 2.21 1.68
C ILE A 89 -7.39 1.06 2.02
N GLU A 90 -7.57 0.14 1.09
CA GLU A 90 -8.21 -1.15 1.36
C GLU A 90 -7.15 -2.25 1.33
N VAL A 91 -7.15 -3.12 2.34
CA VAL A 91 -6.26 -4.30 2.38
C VAL A 91 -7.05 -5.49 1.88
N LEU A 92 -6.73 -5.95 0.67
CA LEU A 92 -7.58 -6.86 -0.08
C LEU A 92 -7.75 -8.22 0.60
N ASP A 93 -6.66 -8.83 1.05
CA ASP A 93 -6.69 -10.19 1.61
C ASP A 93 -7.38 -10.25 2.98
N LYS A 94 -7.55 -9.10 3.64
CA LYS A 94 -8.24 -8.97 4.93
C LYS A 94 -9.63 -8.35 4.82
N ASN A 95 -9.99 -7.80 3.65
CA ASN A 95 -11.22 -7.06 3.42
C ASN A 95 -11.46 -5.95 4.47
N ILE A 96 -10.42 -5.17 4.80
CA ILE A 96 -10.49 -4.05 5.75
C ILE A 96 -10.12 -2.73 5.08
N ARG A 97 -10.76 -1.65 5.52
CA ARG A 97 -10.39 -0.27 5.17
C ARG A 97 -9.58 0.36 6.28
N VAL A 98 -8.48 1.00 5.93
CA VAL A 98 -7.55 1.64 6.85
C VAL A 98 -7.52 3.13 6.57
N ASN A 99 -7.83 3.93 7.59
CA ASN A 99 -7.64 5.37 7.55
C ASN A 99 -6.14 5.67 7.55
N PHE A 100 -5.69 6.47 6.58
CA PHE A 100 -4.28 6.81 6.43
C PHE A 100 -4.05 8.26 6.85
N GLU A 101 -3.53 8.47 8.05
CA GLU A 101 -3.16 9.81 8.49
C GLU A 101 -1.89 10.26 7.76
N PHE A 102 -1.96 11.40 7.07
CA PHE A 102 -0.85 11.95 6.32
C PHE A 102 -0.69 13.45 6.53
N ASN A 103 0.56 13.90 6.72
CA ASN A 103 0.91 15.31 6.87
C ASN A 103 1.99 15.70 5.85
N ALA A 104 1.59 16.43 4.81
CA ALA A 104 2.49 16.82 3.73
C ALA A 104 3.64 17.71 4.21
N ASN A 105 3.39 18.65 5.12
CA ASN A 105 4.43 19.55 5.65
C ASN A 105 5.53 18.78 6.39
N ARG A 106 5.17 17.77 7.18
CA ARG A 106 6.13 16.91 7.90
C ARG A 106 6.87 15.92 7.00
N MET A 107 6.34 15.65 5.81
CA MET A 107 6.95 14.74 4.86
C MET A 107 7.70 15.46 3.75
N GLY A 108 7.46 16.75 3.54
CA GLY A 108 8.02 17.50 2.41
C GLY A 108 7.57 16.95 1.04
N MET A 109 6.47 16.20 1.00
CA MET A 109 5.92 15.60 -0.22
C MET A 109 4.40 15.42 -0.08
N ASP A 110 3.70 15.31 -1.20
CA ASP A 110 2.28 14.97 -1.21
C ASP A 110 2.04 13.47 -0.93
N PHE A 111 0.77 13.12 -0.76
CA PHE A 111 0.38 11.75 -0.42
C PHE A 111 0.64 10.76 -1.56
N GLU A 112 0.45 11.17 -2.82
CA GLU A 112 0.68 10.27 -3.96
C GLU A 112 2.16 9.91 -4.10
N HIS A 113 3.05 10.90 -3.97
CA HIS A 113 4.49 10.70 -3.92
C HIS A 113 4.85 9.76 -2.76
N TYR A 114 4.32 9.99 -1.57
CA TYR A 114 4.57 9.11 -0.44
C TYR A 114 4.10 7.67 -0.70
N MET A 115 2.90 7.47 -1.27
CA MET A 115 2.40 6.14 -1.63
C MET A 115 3.31 5.44 -2.64
N LYS A 116 3.88 6.16 -3.63
CA LYS A 116 4.89 5.61 -4.55
C LYS A 116 6.18 5.14 -3.83
N LYS A 117 6.52 5.75 -2.69
CA LYS A 117 7.67 5.34 -1.86
C LYS A 117 7.41 4.10 -1.01
N ILE A 118 6.16 3.82 -0.64
CA ILE A 118 5.81 2.70 0.25
C ILE A 118 5.05 1.57 -0.44
N THR A 119 4.68 1.72 -1.70
CA THR A 119 4.00 0.69 -2.51
C THR A 119 4.68 0.46 -3.86
N SER A 120 4.38 -0.69 -4.48
CA SER A 120 4.92 -1.17 -5.75
C SER A 120 3.81 -1.80 -6.59
N PRO A 121 3.79 -1.64 -7.93
CA PRO A 121 2.79 -2.29 -8.78
C PRO A 121 2.97 -3.82 -8.87
N THR A 122 4.15 -4.32 -8.52
CA THR A 122 4.47 -5.75 -8.45
C THR A 122 5.05 -6.10 -7.08
N PRO A 123 4.99 -7.37 -6.65
CA PRO A 123 5.62 -7.80 -5.40
C PRO A 123 7.10 -7.41 -5.35
N VAL A 124 7.53 -6.85 -4.22
CA VAL A 124 8.94 -6.55 -3.96
C VAL A 124 9.73 -7.83 -3.68
N ASP A 125 10.97 -7.85 -4.20
CA ASP A 125 11.89 -8.95 -3.97
C ASP A 125 12.45 -8.91 -2.54
N LEU A 126 12.43 -10.07 -1.88
CA LEU A 126 12.96 -10.30 -0.54
C LEU A 126 14.26 -11.10 -0.55
N LYS A 127 14.83 -11.39 -1.73
CA LYS A 127 16.16 -11.99 -1.87
C LYS A 127 17.24 -11.03 -1.37
N GLY A 128 18.31 -11.63 -0.84
CA GLY A 128 19.45 -10.90 -0.26
C GLY A 128 19.23 -10.41 1.18
N LEU A 129 18.03 -10.53 1.74
CA LEU A 129 17.82 -10.29 3.18
C LEU A 129 18.44 -11.42 4.00
N THR A 130 19.17 -11.04 5.04
CA THR A 130 19.73 -11.99 6.02
C THR A 130 18.63 -12.64 6.85
N GLY A 131 18.94 -13.74 7.55
CA GLY A 131 17.99 -14.33 8.50
C GLY A 131 17.57 -13.35 9.60
N LEU A 132 18.48 -12.47 10.01
CA LEU A 132 18.20 -11.43 10.99
C LEU A 132 17.27 -10.34 10.43
N ASP A 133 17.47 -9.91 9.20
CA ASP A 133 16.56 -8.96 8.54
C ASP A 133 15.14 -9.53 8.46
N ARG A 134 15.00 -10.79 8.05
CA ARG A 134 13.70 -11.47 7.97
C ARG A 134 13.01 -11.54 9.32
N LYS A 135 13.77 -11.86 10.37
CA LYS A 135 13.26 -11.88 11.75
C LYS A 135 12.74 -10.50 12.16
N GLY A 136 13.49 -9.42 11.91
CA GLY A 136 13.03 -8.07 12.22
C GLY A 136 11.76 -7.66 11.45
N ILE A 137 11.67 -8.07 10.18
CA ILE A 137 10.48 -7.84 9.35
C ILE A 137 9.28 -8.59 9.91
N GLU A 138 9.43 -9.87 10.27
CA GLU A 138 8.37 -10.66 10.88
C GLU A 138 7.92 -10.08 12.24
N GLU A 139 8.86 -9.58 13.03
CA GLU A 139 8.59 -9.00 14.35
C GLU A 139 8.15 -7.54 14.32
N GLY A 140 8.16 -6.87 13.16
CA GLY A 140 7.83 -5.44 13.05
C GLY A 140 8.79 -4.51 13.78
N ARG A 141 10.08 -4.89 13.93
CA ARG A 141 11.06 -4.10 14.69
C ARG A 141 12.48 -4.19 14.15
N ALA A 142 13.29 -3.18 14.45
CA ALA A 142 14.73 -3.24 14.21
C ALA A 142 15.42 -4.12 15.25
N LEU A 143 16.45 -4.84 14.81
CA LEU A 143 17.33 -5.67 15.62
C LEU A 143 18.79 -5.29 15.34
N LYS A 144 19.65 -5.40 16.36
CA LYS A 144 21.09 -5.15 16.22
C LYS A 144 21.69 -6.10 15.19
N GLY A 145 22.41 -5.56 14.21
CA GLY A 145 23.01 -6.28 13.09
C GLY A 145 22.17 -6.29 11.80
N MET A 146 20.93 -5.76 11.81
CA MET A 146 20.13 -5.66 10.57
C MET A 146 20.75 -4.67 9.59
N SER A 147 20.52 -4.89 8.29
CA SER A 147 20.87 -3.93 7.26
C SER A 147 19.90 -2.73 7.24
N LYS A 148 20.33 -1.58 6.72
CA LYS A 148 19.43 -0.44 6.43
C LYS A 148 18.16 -0.86 5.66
N ARG A 149 18.32 -1.73 4.65
CA ARG A 149 17.18 -2.29 3.88
C ARG A 149 16.24 -3.12 4.75
N GLY A 150 16.79 -4.01 5.58
CA GLY A 150 16.01 -4.81 6.52
C GLY A 150 15.25 -3.93 7.51
N VAL A 151 15.90 -2.89 8.07
CA VAL A 151 15.27 -1.95 8.99
C VAL A 151 14.09 -1.22 8.34
N MET A 152 14.27 -0.71 7.11
CA MET A 152 13.19 -0.02 6.41
C MET A 152 12.04 -0.97 6.06
N MET A 153 12.34 -2.23 5.69
CA MET A 153 11.30 -3.25 5.48
C MET A 153 10.55 -3.59 6.76
N ALA A 154 11.23 -3.61 7.91
CA ALA A 154 10.63 -3.93 9.20
C ALA A 154 9.83 -2.78 9.81
N LEU A 155 10.31 -1.54 9.69
CA LEU A 155 9.76 -0.35 10.35
C LEU A 155 8.97 0.58 9.43
N GLY A 156 9.03 0.39 8.11
CA GLY A 156 8.47 1.31 7.12
C GLY A 156 9.41 2.44 6.71
N TYR A 157 8.93 3.28 5.80
CA TYR A 157 9.68 4.48 5.39
C TYR A 157 9.68 5.51 6.54
N PRO A 158 10.84 6.00 7.00
CA PRO A 158 10.89 6.90 8.14
C PRO A 158 10.29 8.27 7.81
N ALA A 159 9.66 8.90 8.80
CA ALA A 159 9.09 10.22 8.62
C ALA A 159 10.19 11.27 8.36
N VAL A 160 10.10 12.00 7.24
CA VAL A 160 11.20 12.87 6.74
C VAL A 160 11.61 13.94 7.74
N HIS A 161 10.67 14.60 8.43
CA HIS A 161 11.01 15.58 9.48
C HIS A 161 11.79 15.02 10.67
N ARG A 162 11.86 13.69 10.86
CA ARG A 162 12.69 13.02 11.88
C ARG A 162 13.93 12.35 11.30
N THR A 163 13.86 11.92 10.04
CA THR A 163 14.97 11.34 9.28
C THR A 163 15.09 12.05 7.92
N PRO A 164 15.77 13.21 7.86
CA PRO A 164 15.83 14.02 6.64
C PRO A 164 16.61 13.37 5.49
N SER A 165 17.55 12.47 5.81
CA SER A 165 18.35 11.73 4.83
C SER A 165 18.43 10.25 5.20
N LEU A 166 18.24 9.39 4.21
CA LEU A 166 18.40 7.94 4.34
C LEU A 166 19.88 7.51 4.31
N ASP A 167 20.78 8.38 3.83
CA ASP A 167 22.22 8.11 3.81
C ASP A 167 22.83 8.28 5.22
N SER A 168 22.12 8.94 6.13
CA SER A 168 22.52 9.09 7.53
C SER A 168 22.77 7.75 8.22
N ASN A 169 23.79 7.71 9.09
CA ASN A 169 24.07 6.58 9.99
C ASN A 169 23.13 6.54 11.20
N SER A 170 22.06 7.32 11.19
CA SER A 170 21.05 7.34 12.23
C SER A 170 19.69 7.66 11.64
N TRP A 171 18.71 6.78 11.85
CA TRP A 171 17.32 7.00 11.49
C TRP A 171 16.44 7.04 12.73
N THR A 172 15.56 8.04 12.80
CA THR A 172 14.61 8.21 13.89
C THR A 172 13.22 7.74 13.45
N TYR A 173 12.63 6.85 14.24
CA TYR A 173 11.30 6.29 14.04
C TYR A 173 10.38 6.66 15.19
N TRP A 174 9.07 6.57 14.96
CA TRP A 174 8.08 6.80 16.00
C TRP A 174 7.70 5.50 16.67
N LYS A 175 7.78 5.48 18.01
CA LYS A 175 7.30 4.38 18.84
C LYS A 175 5.77 4.44 18.92
N ASP A 176 5.28 5.65 19.21
CA ASP A 176 3.87 6.02 19.29
C ASP A 176 3.73 7.54 19.02
N ARG A 177 2.56 8.13 19.29
CA ARG A 177 2.31 9.55 19.06
C ARG A 177 3.13 10.53 19.93
N TYR A 178 3.80 10.05 20.97
CA TYR A 178 4.56 10.84 21.94
C TYR A 178 6.06 10.53 21.92
N ARG A 179 6.44 9.29 21.61
CA ARG A 179 7.81 8.80 21.75
C ARG A 179 8.42 8.43 20.40
N THR A 180 9.70 8.72 20.26
CA THR A 180 10.54 8.30 19.15
C THR A 180 11.70 7.46 19.66
N PHE A 181 12.30 6.66 18.80
CA PHE A 181 13.56 5.98 19.06
C PHE A 181 14.47 6.12 17.84
N ARG A 182 15.76 5.91 18.03
CA ARG A 182 16.79 6.04 17.01
C ARG A 182 17.46 4.70 16.74
N VAL A 183 17.53 4.33 15.46
CA VAL A 183 18.34 3.23 14.97
C VAL A 183 19.66 3.80 14.47
N GLN A 184 20.78 3.36 15.02
CA GLN A 184 22.12 3.76 14.63
C GLN A 184 22.76 2.67 13.76
N PHE A 185 23.51 3.08 12.76
CA PHE A 185 24.24 2.20 11.84
C PHE A 185 25.75 2.40 12.00
N ASP A 186 26.52 1.32 11.86
CA ASP A 186 27.98 1.39 11.76
C ASP A 186 28.44 1.73 10.34
N SER A 187 29.76 1.76 10.13
CA SER A 187 30.38 2.02 8.82
C SER A 187 30.10 0.94 7.77
N SER A 188 29.60 -0.23 8.16
CA SER A 188 29.15 -1.30 7.26
C SER A 188 27.64 -1.25 7.00
N GLU A 189 26.98 -0.15 7.40
CA GLU A 189 25.53 0.07 7.28
C GLU A 189 24.66 -0.96 8.02
N LEU A 190 25.21 -1.57 9.07
CA LEU A 190 24.50 -2.50 9.93
C LEU A 190 24.08 -1.82 11.23
N VAL A 191 22.94 -2.23 11.80
CA VAL A 191 22.45 -1.66 13.07
C VAL A 191 23.46 -1.92 14.19
N SER A 192 24.07 -0.86 14.69
CA SER A 192 25.01 -0.89 15.80
C SER A 192 24.34 -0.65 17.15
N GLY A 193 23.23 0.11 17.17
CA GLY A 193 22.48 0.46 18.38
C GLY A 193 21.04 0.87 18.11
N ILE A 194 20.19 0.70 19.13
CA ILE A 194 18.80 1.16 19.17
C ILE A 194 18.64 1.94 20.47
N ILE A 195 18.30 3.22 20.37
CA ILE A 195 18.27 4.17 21.49
C ILE A 195 16.85 4.74 21.60
N ASP A 196 16.20 4.49 22.74
CA ASP A 196 14.89 5.06 23.10
C ASP A 196 15.02 6.50 23.65
#